data_AF-A0A6J3GXU0-F1
#
_entry.id   AF-A0A6J3GXU0-F1
#
_cell.length_a   1.000
_cell.length_b   1.000
_cell.length_c   1.000
_cell.angle_alpha   90.00
_cell.angle_beta   90.00
_cell.angle_gamma   90.00
#
_symmetry.space_group_name_H-M   'P 1'
#
loop_
_entity.id
_entity.type
_entity.pdbx_description
1 polymer ?
#
loop_
_entity_poly.entity_id
_entity_poly.type
_entity_poly.pdbx_seq_one_letter_code
_entity_poly.pdbx_strand_id
1 'polypeptide(L)'
;MTAGGQAEAEGAGAEPGAARLPSRVVRLLSALFYGTCSFLIVLVNKALLTTYGFPSPIFLGIGQPADVHRAPEIHHSTYPTSGNHHTRYSLNIIVSVFAIVLGAFIAAGSDLAFNLEGYIFVFLNDIFTAANGVYTKQKMDPKELGKYGVLFYNACFMIIPTLIISVSTGDLRQATEFNQWKNALFILQFLLSCFLGFLLMYSTVLCSYYNSALTTAVVGAIKNVSVAYIGMLIGGDYIFSLLNFVGLNICMAGGLRYSFLTLSSQLKPKPVDEENIGLDLKN
;
A
#
# COMPACT_ATOMS: atom_id res chain seq x y z
N MET A 1 -32.79 66.24 1.36
CA MET A 1 -32.80 65.80 2.76
C MET A 1 -32.92 64.28 2.73
N THR A 2 -31.80 63.53 2.73
CA THR A 2 -31.18 62.87 3.93
C THR A 2 -32.16 62.00 4.72
N ALA A 3 -31.86 60.82 5.29
CA ALA A 3 -30.78 59.82 5.26
C ALA A 3 -31.11 58.80 6.37
N GLY A 4 -30.61 57.55 6.26
CA GLY A 4 -30.47 56.57 7.37
C GLY A 4 -31.64 55.59 7.56
N GLY A 5 -31.46 54.29 7.83
CA GLY A 5 -30.28 53.46 8.07
C GLY A 5 -30.70 52.09 8.65
N GLN A 6 -30.04 51.02 8.18
CA GLN A 6 -29.61 49.77 8.85
C GLN A 6 -30.51 48.86 9.74
N ALA A 7 -30.10 47.58 9.70
CA ALA A 7 -30.23 46.46 10.68
C ALA A 7 -31.49 45.57 10.54
N GLU A 8 -31.40 44.33 10.03
CA GLU A 8 -30.77 43.09 10.55
C GLU A 8 -31.82 42.15 11.19
N ALA A 9 -31.96 40.95 10.63
CA ALA A 9 -32.04 39.67 11.36
C ALA A 9 -32.24 38.53 10.34
N GLU A 10 -31.17 38.18 9.65
CA GLU A 10 -30.99 36.91 8.96
C GLU A 10 -30.50 35.89 10.02
N GLY A 11 -31.22 34.79 10.22
CA GLY A 11 -30.75 33.73 11.12
C GLY A 11 -31.81 32.72 11.54
N ALA A 12 -31.84 31.57 10.86
CA ALA A 12 -32.16 30.21 11.35
C ALA A 12 -32.58 29.33 10.15
N GLY A 13 -31.96 28.19 9.82
CA GLY A 13 -30.88 27.46 10.46
C GLY A 13 -30.16 26.61 9.41
N ALA A 14 -28.84 26.58 9.51
CA ALA A 14 -27.99 25.68 8.75
C ALA A 14 -28.15 24.26 9.32
N GLU A 15 -28.55 23.32 8.47
CA GLU A 15 -28.39 21.89 8.78
C GLU A 15 -26.89 21.53 8.78
N PRO A 16 -26.37 20.86 9.82
CA PRO A 16 -24.98 20.47 9.88
C PRO A 16 -24.73 19.21 9.01
N GLY A 17 -23.95 19.37 7.94
CA GLY A 17 -22.98 18.35 7.52
C GLY A 17 -23.50 17.09 6.83
N ALA A 18 -24.38 17.19 5.83
CA ALA A 18 -24.49 16.14 4.82
C ALA A 18 -23.24 16.18 3.92
N ALA A 19 -22.22 15.36 4.22
CA ALA A 19 -21.01 15.27 3.43
C ALA A 19 -21.35 14.94 1.96
N ARG A 20 -21.19 15.92 1.05
CA ARG A 20 -21.34 15.71 -0.40
C ARG A 20 -20.39 14.61 -0.82
N LEU A 21 -20.92 13.52 -1.39
CA LEU A 21 -20.12 12.45 -1.97
C LEU A 21 -19.12 13.06 -2.98
N PRO A 22 -17.82 12.72 -2.90
CA PRO A 22 -16.82 13.30 -3.79
C PRO A 22 -17.16 12.98 -5.24
N SER A 23 -16.99 13.97 -6.13
CA SER A 23 -17.30 13.82 -7.56
C SER A 23 -16.45 12.70 -8.18
N ARG A 24 -16.96 12.06 -9.24
CA ARG A 24 -16.22 11.01 -9.98
C ARG A 24 -14.84 11.49 -10.44
N VAL A 25 -14.71 12.79 -10.73
CA VAL A 25 -13.45 13.44 -11.09
C VAL A 25 -12.45 13.39 -9.94
N VAL A 26 -12.84 13.76 -8.72
CA VAL A 26 -11.94 13.74 -7.54
C VAL A 26 -11.47 12.32 -7.22
N ARG A 27 -12.35 11.33 -7.40
CA ARG A 27 -11.99 9.90 -7.26
C ARG A 27 -10.95 9.46 -8.27
N LEU A 28 -11.15 9.80 -9.53
CA LEU A 28 -10.19 9.49 -10.59
C LEU A 28 -8.86 10.21 -10.39
N LEU A 29 -8.89 11.50 -10.06
CA LEU A 29 -7.69 12.31 -9.83
C LEU A 29 -6.87 11.79 -8.65
N SER A 30 -7.49 11.41 -7.54
CA SER A 30 -6.78 10.83 -6.40
C SER A 30 -6.15 9.47 -6.71
N ALA A 31 -6.82 8.63 -7.49
CA ALA A 31 -6.27 7.35 -7.97
C ALA A 31 -5.09 7.56 -8.94
N LEU A 32 -5.23 8.49 -9.90
CA LEU A 32 -4.17 8.86 -10.84
C LEU A 32 -2.97 9.45 -10.10
N PHE A 33 -3.20 10.33 -9.13
CA PHE A 33 -2.15 10.94 -8.33
C PHE A 33 -1.36 9.89 -7.54
N TYR A 34 -2.05 8.93 -6.92
CA TYR A 34 -1.39 7.80 -6.25
C TYR A 34 -0.55 6.95 -7.22
N GLY A 35 -1.09 6.64 -8.41
CA GLY A 35 -0.37 5.91 -9.46
C GLY A 35 0.88 6.67 -9.92
N THR A 36 0.78 7.97 -10.19
CA THR A 36 1.90 8.81 -10.63
C THR A 36 2.97 8.95 -9.54
N CYS A 37 2.60 9.18 -8.28
CA CYS A 37 3.59 9.24 -7.19
C CYS A 37 4.35 7.92 -7.04
N SER A 38 3.62 6.81 -7.12
CA SER A 38 4.20 5.46 -7.07
C SER A 38 5.13 5.17 -8.24
N PHE A 39 4.80 5.68 -9.42
CA PHE A 39 5.66 5.58 -10.60
C PHE A 39 6.96 6.37 -10.42
N LEU A 40 6.85 7.64 -10.01
CA LEU A 40 8.01 8.53 -9.88
C LEU A 40 9.00 8.06 -8.81
N ILE A 41 8.52 7.60 -7.66
CA ILE A 41 9.41 7.12 -6.59
C ILE A 41 10.23 5.91 -7.03
N VAL A 42 9.66 5.02 -7.84
CA VAL A 42 10.37 3.84 -8.37
C VAL A 42 11.50 4.28 -9.29
N LEU A 43 11.23 5.24 -10.20
CA LEU A 43 12.25 5.76 -11.11
C LEU A 43 13.37 6.48 -10.39
N VAL A 44 13.03 7.35 -9.43
CA VAL A 44 14.02 8.12 -8.67
C VAL A 44 14.85 7.20 -7.79
N ASN A 45 14.23 6.26 -7.08
CA ASN A 45 14.97 5.28 -6.27
C ASN A 45 15.87 4.40 -7.14
N LYS A 46 15.39 3.98 -8.32
CA LYS A 46 16.21 3.21 -9.27
C LYS A 46 17.38 4.03 -9.80
N ALA A 47 17.19 5.31 -10.12
CA ALA A 47 18.30 6.19 -10.51
C ALA A 47 19.36 6.30 -9.40
N LEU A 48 18.95 6.46 -8.14
CA LEU A 48 19.87 6.53 -7.00
C LEU A 48 20.65 5.23 -6.80
N LEU A 49 19.96 4.08 -6.86
CA LEU A 49 20.57 2.78 -6.57
C LEU A 49 21.39 2.23 -7.74
N THR A 50 20.90 2.36 -8.98
CA THR A 50 21.53 1.76 -10.16
C THR A 50 22.44 2.73 -10.90
N THR A 51 22.03 3.99 -11.09
CA THR A 51 22.83 4.97 -11.87
C THR A 51 23.92 5.62 -11.04
N TYR A 52 23.59 6.07 -9.82
CA TYR A 52 24.59 6.64 -8.91
C TYR A 52 25.33 5.56 -8.12
N GLY A 53 24.78 4.35 -8.02
CA GLY A 53 25.39 3.26 -7.26
C GLY A 53 25.35 3.50 -5.76
N PHE A 54 24.32 4.18 -5.24
CA PHE A 54 24.20 4.45 -3.82
C PHE A 54 24.15 3.13 -3.03
N PRO A 55 25.12 2.86 -2.15
CA PRO A 55 25.35 1.51 -1.61
C PRO A 55 24.37 1.12 -0.49
N SER A 56 23.46 2.02 -0.09
CA SER A 56 22.68 1.87 1.14
C SER A 56 21.17 2.10 0.91
N PRO A 57 20.43 1.06 0.50
CA PRO A 57 18.97 1.12 0.41
C PRO A 57 18.30 1.36 1.77
N ILE A 58 18.92 0.89 2.87
CA ILE A 58 18.40 1.03 4.23
C ILE A 58 18.42 2.50 4.65
N PHE A 59 19.52 3.21 4.42
CA PHE A 59 19.61 4.65 4.72
C PHE A 59 18.64 5.48 3.87
N LEU A 60 18.45 5.11 2.61
CA LEU A 60 17.43 5.73 1.75
C LEU A 60 16.02 5.53 2.32
N GLY A 61 15.72 4.33 2.81
CA GLY A 61 14.44 3.98 3.42
C GLY A 61 14.17 4.66 4.77
N ILE A 62 15.21 5.01 5.53
CA ILE A 62 15.08 5.81 6.77
C ILE A 62 14.70 7.28 6.46
N GLY A 63 15.21 7.82 5.35
CA GLY A 63 14.97 9.21 4.94
C GLY A 63 13.59 9.45 4.28
N GLN A 64 13.01 8.40 3.72
CA GLN A 64 11.59 8.41 3.37
C GLN A 64 10.80 8.20 4.66
N PRO A 65 9.66 8.90 4.89
CA PRO A 65 8.80 8.52 5.99
C PRO A 65 8.52 7.05 5.76
N ALA A 66 9.03 6.23 6.70
CA ALA A 66 9.11 4.80 6.49
C ALA A 66 7.77 4.34 5.94
N ASP A 67 7.81 3.36 5.04
CA ASP A 67 6.64 2.56 4.72
C ASP A 67 6.23 1.89 6.05
N VAL A 68 5.63 2.68 6.95
CA VAL A 68 5.01 2.37 8.24
C VAL A 68 3.74 1.70 7.82
N HIS A 69 4.03 0.53 7.28
CA HIS A 69 3.20 -0.47 6.75
C HIS A 69 2.48 0.09 5.52
N ARG A 70 2.47 -0.72 4.46
CA ARG A 70 1.20 -1.16 3.91
C ARG A 70 0.28 -1.51 5.09
N ALA A 71 -0.26 -0.48 5.76
CA ALA A 71 -1.47 -0.58 6.51
C ALA A 71 -2.37 -1.30 5.51
N PRO A 72 -2.89 -2.48 5.86
CA PRO A 72 -4.00 -3.00 5.07
C PRO A 72 -4.94 -1.81 4.94
N GLU A 73 -5.40 -1.49 3.73
CA GLU A 73 -6.35 -0.41 3.48
C GLU A 73 -7.54 -0.61 4.42
N ILE A 74 -7.43 -0.07 5.62
CA ILE A 74 -8.43 -0.06 6.66
C ILE A 74 -8.84 1.42 6.69
N HIS A 75 -9.60 1.77 5.66
CA HIS A 75 -10.66 2.73 5.84
C HIS A 75 -11.92 1.90 6.08
N HIS A 76 -12.49 2.03 7.29
CA HIS A 76 -13.84 1.61 7.63
C HIS A 76 -14.28 0.25 7.06
N SER A 77 -13.60 -0.83 7.43
CA SER A 77 -14.41 -2.02 7.73
C SER A 77 -15.06 -1.70 9.06
N THR A 78 -16.33 -1.30 9.00
CA THR A 78 -17.27 -1.38 10.11
C THR A 78 -16.95 -2.65 10.88
N TYR A 79 -16.42 -2.51 12.10
CA TYR A 79 -16.13 -3.64 12.97
C TYR A 79 -17.39 -4.51 13.12
N PRO A 80 -17.41 -5.79 12.72
CA PRO A 80 -18.08 -6.77 13.54
C PRO A 80 -17.04 -7.23 14.55
N THR A 81 -17.23 -6.80 15.79
CA THR A 81 -16.68 -7.46 16.96
C THR A 81 -16.86 -8.97 16.85
N SER A 82 -15.80 -9.71 17.17
CA SER A 82 -15.80 -11.08 17.69
C SER A 82 -16.94 -11.99 17.21
N GLY A 83 -16.64 -12.81 16.20
CA GLY A 83 -17.42 -13.99 15.88
C GLY A 83 -16.51 -15.03 15.27
N ASN A 84 -16.27 -16.13 15.99
CA ASN A 84 -15.66 -17.33 15.46
C ASN A 84 -16.48 -17.82 14.27
N HIS A 85 -16.10 -17.43 13.05
CA HIS A 85 -16.66 -17.97 11.83
C HIS A 85 -15.52 -18.56 11.02
N HIS A 86 -15.58 -19.87 10.79
CA HIS A 86 -14.86 -20.52 9.70
C HIS A 86 -15.35 -19.90 8.38
N THR A 87 -14.73 -18.81 7.96
CA THR A 87 -15.05 -18.13 6.70
C THR A 87 -14.62 -19.04 5.57
N ARG A 88 -15.56 -19.83 5.02
CA ARG A 88 -15.31 -20.61 3.80
C ARG A 88 -15.05 -19.64 2.66
N TYR A 89 -13.82 -19.63 2.16
CA TYR A 89 -13.45 -18.86 0.98
C TYR A 89 -14.15 -19.42 -0.26
N SER A 90 -14.65 -18.53 -1.12
CA SER A 90 -15.23 -18.95 -2.39
C SER A 90 -14.18 -19.64 -3.26
N LEU A 91 -14.58 -20.64 -4.03
CA LEU A 91 -13.72 -21.35 -4.99
C LEU A 91 -12.98 -20.38 -5.91
N ASN A 92 -13.66 -19.28 -6.29
CA ASN A 92 -13.07 -18.22 -7.10
C ASN A 92 -11.84 -17.57 -6.45
N ILE A 93 -11.84 -17.32 -5.14
CA ILE A 93 -10.68 -16.76 -4.42
C ILE A 93 -9.54 -17.77 -4.41
N ILE A 94 -9.84 -19.05 -4.14
CA ILE A 94 -8.86 -20.14 -4.10
C ILE A 94 -8.16 -20.29 -5.45
N VAL A 95 -8.93 -20.28 -6.55
CA VAL A 95 -8.37 -20.35 -7.91
C VAL A 95 -7.45 -19.16 -8.21
N SER A 96 -7.78 -17.95 -7.74
CA SER A 96 -6.88 -16.80 -7.90
C SER A 96 -5.57 -16.99 -7.14
N VAL A 97 -5.61 -17.48 -5.90
CA VAL A 97 -4.41 -17.75 -5.11
C VAL A 97 -3.56 -18.82 -5.77
N PHE A 98 -4.16 -19.90 -6.26
CA PHE A 98 -3.45 -20.93 -6.99
C PHE A 98 -2.77 -20.38 -8.25
N ALA A 99 -3.44 -19.50 -9.01
CA ALA A 99 -2.85 -18.83 -10.16
C ALA A 99 -1.65 -17.93 -9.77
N ILE A 100 -1.73 -17.20 -8.65
CA ILE A 100 -0.61 -16.39 -8.13
C ILE A 100 0.60 -17.28 -7.84
N VAL A 101 0.39 -18.35 -7.07
CA VAL A 101 1.44 -19.29 -6.67
C VAL A 101 2.05 -19.97 -7.89
N LEU A 102 1.22 -20.49 -8.80
CA LEU A 102 1.67 -21.14 -10.03
C LEU A 102 2.49 -20.18 -10.91
N GLY A 103 2.01 -18.95 -11.10
CA GLY A 103 2.73 -17.93 -11.87
C GLY A 103 4.09 -17.60 -11.26
N ALA A 104 4.18 -17.48 -9.93
CA ALA A 104 5.44 -17.25 -9.23
C ALA A 104 6.44 -18.40 -9.40
N PHE A 105 6.00 -19.66 -9.34
CA PHE A 105 6.87 -20.81 -9.58
C PHE A 105 7.37 -20.89 -11.03
N ILE A 106 6.50 -20.64 -12.01
CA ILE A 106 6.89 -20.60 -13.43
C ILE A 106 7.90 -19.47 -13.67
N ALA A 107 7.68 -18.31 -13.06
CA ALA A 107 8.58 -17.17 -13.15
C ALA A 107 9.96 -17.51 -12.57
N ALA A 108 10.00 -17.94 -11.31
CA ALA A 108 11.25 -18.25 -10.61
C ALA A 108 12.03 -19.41 -11.26
N GLY A 109 11.33 -20.43 -11.76
CA GLY A 109 11.97 -21.61 -12.38
C GLY A 109 12.70 -21.33 -13.71
N SER A 110 12.46 -20.17 -14.32
CA SER A 110 13.09 -19.75 -15.58
C SER A 110 13.72 -18.36 -15.50
N ASP A 111 13.98 -17.88 -14.29
CA ASP A 111 14.70 -16.64 -14.04
C ASP A 111 16.19 -16.82 -14.34
N LEU A 112 16.66 -16.13 -15.38
CA LEU A 112 18.06 -16.19 -15.81
C LEU A 112 18.97 -15.32 -14.93
N ALA A 113 18.41 -14.41 -14.13
CA ALA A 113 19.12 -13.58 -13.16
C ALA A 113 19.03 -14.15 -11.73
N PHE A 114 18.79 -15.46 -11.59
CA PHE A 114 18.51 -16.10 -10.31
C PHE A 114 19.60 -15.87 -9.26
N ASN A 115 19.19 -15.30 -8.12
CA ASN A 115 20.00 -15.15 -6.92
C ASN A 115 19.23 -15.70 -5.71
N LEU A 116 19.61 -16.88 -5.22
CA LEU A 116 18.89 -17.57 -4.15
C LEU A 116 18.76 -16.72 -2.88
N GLU A 117 19.82 -15.98 -2.52
CA GLU A 117 19.83 -15.11 -1.34
C GLU A 117 18.78 -13.99 -1.48
N GLY A 118 18.73 -13.32 -2.63
CA GLY A 118 17.71 -12.31 -2.94
C GLY A 118 16.29 -12.86 -2.88
N TYR A 119 16.06 -14.07 -3.41
CA TYR A 119 14.76 -14.73 -3.35
C TYR A 119 14.35 -15.08 -1.91
N ILE A 120 15.27 -15.58 -1.08
CA ILE A 120 15.01 -15.87 0.34
C ILE A 120 14.66 -14.58 1.09
N PHE A 121 15.38 -13.48 0.84
CA PHE A 121 15.09 -12.20 1.49
C PHE A 121 13.72 -11.63 1.11
N VAL A 122 13.34 -11.70 -0.18
CA VAL A 122 12.00 -11.28 -0.63
C VAL A 122 10.92 -12.16 0.02
N PHE A 123 11.12 -13.48 0.07
CA PHE A 123 10.17 -14.40 0.69
C PHE A 123 10.00 -14.17 2.20
N LEU A 124 11.10 -13.94 2.93
CA LEU A 124 11.05 -13.60 4.35
C LEU A 124 10.38 -12.24 4.58
N ASN A 125 10.64 -11.25 3.73
CA ASN A 125 9.97 -9.96 3.78
C ASN A 125 8.44 -10.11 3.66
N ASP A 126 7.96 -10.94 2.74
CA ASP A 126 6.54 -11.21 2.56
C ASP A 126 5.93 -11.91 3.78
N ILE A 127 6.62 -12.89 4.38
CA ILE A 127 6.19 -13.56 5.61
C ILE A 127 6.05 -12.55 6.76
N PHE A 128 7.07 -11.74 7.01
CA PHE A 128 7.05 -10.76 8.09
C PHE A 128 6.00 -9.68 7.85
N THR A 129 5.83 -9.22 6.60
CA THR A 129 4.78 -8.26 6.24
C THR A 129 3.39 -8.83 6.50
N ALA A 130 3.14 -10.08 6.12
CA ALA A 130 1.86 -10.75 6.36
C ALA A 130 1.61 -10.97 7.87
N ALA A 131 2.61 -11.47 8.60
CA ALA A 131 2.52 -11.71 10.04
C ALA A 131 2.22 -10.42 10.81
N ASN A 132 2.94 -9.35 10.47
CA ASN A 132 2.73 -8.04 11.06
C ASN A 132 1.34 -7.45 10.74
N GLY A 133 0.86 -7.63 9.50
CA GLY A 133 -0.48 -7.22 9.10
C GLY A 133 -1.59 -7.96 9.86
N VAL A 134 -1.41 -9.25 10.17
CA VAL A 134 -2.34 -10.04 11.00
C VAL A 134 -2.26 -9.62 12.46
N TYR A 135 -1.04 -9.46 13.00
CA TYR A 135 -0.82 -9.07 14.39
C TYR A 135 -1.44 -7.70 14.71
N THR A 136 -1.20 -6.71 13.85
CA THR A 136 -1.77 -5.37 13.97
C THR A 136 -3.30 -5.40 13.96
N LYS A 137 -3.91 -6.27 13.14
CA LYS A 137 -5.37 -6.43 13.11
C LYS A 137 -5.94 -7.07 14.38
N GLN A 138 -5.20 -7.99 15.01
CA GLN A 138 -5.70 -8.74 16.17
C GLN A 138 -5.53 -7.99 17.50
N LYS A 139 -4.48 -7.17 17.63
CA LYS A 139 -4.07 -6.63 18.94
C LYS A 139 -4.23 -5.12 19.12
N MET A 140 -4.62 -4.38 18.08
CA MET A 140 -4.85 -2.94 18.20
C MET A 140 -6.34 -2.63 18.28
N ASP A 141 -6.77 -2.18 19.46
CA ASP A 141 -8.08 -1.58 19.65
C ASP A 141 -8.05 -0.16 19.05
N PRO A 142 -8.87 0.16 18.03
CA PRO A 142 -8.93 1.51 17.45
C PRO A 142 -9.21 2.62 18.46
N LYS A 143 -9.80 2.29 19.62
CA LYS A 143 -10.26 3.28 20.61
C LYS A 143 -9.13 3.87 21.46
N GLU A 144 -8.02 3.17 21.66
CA GLU A 144 -6.98 3.61 22.62
C GLU A 144 -5.82 4.42 21.99
N LEU A 145 -5.41 4.12 20.75
CA LEU A 145 -4.25 4.77 20.11
C LEU A 145 -4.59 5.63 18.88
N GLY A 146 -5.77 5.44 18.27
CA GLY A 146 -6.13 6.05 17.00
C GLY A 146 -5.27 5.58 15.81
N LYS A 147 -5.82 5.62 14.59
CA LYS A 147 -5.14 5.15 13.37
C LYS A 147 -3.73 5.74 13.17
N TYR A 148 -3.56 7.03 13.47
CA TYR A 148 -2.29 7.72 13.27
C TYR A 148 -1.29 7.51 14.43
N GLY A 149 -1.77 7.26 15.66
CA GLY A 149 -0.90 6.98 16.80
C GLY A 149 -0.21 5.63 16.66
N VAL A 150 -0.93 4.61 16.22
CA VAL A 150 -0.37 3.29 15.85
C VAL A 150 0.80 3.43 14.86
N LEU A 151 0.58 4.17 13.78
CA LEU A 151 1.59 4.38 12.75
C LEU A 151 2.78 5.16 13.32
N PHE A 152 2.54 6.20 14.10
CA PHE A 152 3.59 7.00 14.70
C PHE A 152 4.50 6.18 15.64
N TYR A 153 3.93 5.42 16.57
CA TYR A 153 4.73 4.63 17.51
C TYR A 153 5.52 3.53 16.81
N ASN A 154 4.91 2.86 15.85
CA ASN A 154 5.57 1.86 15.03
C ASN A 154 6.77 2.45 14.25
N ALA A 155 6.63 3.67 13.70
CA ALA A 155 7.74 4.38 13.08
C ALA A 155 8.88 4.65 14.08
N CYS A 156 8.55 5.19 15.26
CA CYS A 156 9.53 5.51 16.30
C CYS A 156 10.26 4.27 16.82
N PHE A 157 9.53 3.17 17.06
CA PHE A 157 10.13 1.92 17.52
C PHE A 157 10.99 1.24 16.45
N MET A 158 10.69 1.44 15.16
CA MET A 158 11.49 0.89 14.05
C MET A 158 12.81 1.63 13.84
N ILE A 159 12.94 2.90 14.25
CA ILE A 159 14.20 3.67 14.10
C ILE A 159 15.35 3.00 14.85
N ILE A 160 15.14 2.54 16.09
CA ILE A 160 16.22 2.01 16.94
C ILE A 160 16.79 0.70 16.37
N PRO A 161 15.99 -0.35 16.08
CA PRO A 161 16.50 -1.58 15.46
C PRO A 161 17.11 -1.33 14.08
N THR A 162 16.51 -0.46 13.27
CA THR A 162 17.02 -0.17 11.92
C THR A 162 18.39 0.51 12.00
N LEU A 163 18.57 1.44 12.94
CA LEU A 163 19.85 2.09 13.16
C LEU A 163 20.92 1.11 13.66
N ILE A 164 20.57 0.21 14.60
CA ILE A 164 21.48 -0.83 15.08
C ILE A 164 21.91 -1.74 13.93
N ILE A 165 20.97 -2.19 13.10
CA ILE A 165 21.26 -3.03 11.93
C ILE A 165 22.15 -2.26 10.95
N SER A 166 21.80 -1.02 10.59
CA SER A 166 22.57 -0.20 9.64
C SER A 166 24.02 0.06 10.11
N VAL A 167 24.24 0.24 11.42
CA VAL A 167 25.58 0.34 12.00
C VAL A 167 26.30 -1.01 11.97
N SER A 168 25.63 -2.11 12.32
CA SER A 168 26.24 -3.46 12.36
C SER A 168 26.62 -4.01 10.99
N THR A 169 25.82 -3.72 9.95
CA THR A 169 26.05 -4.13 8.57
C THR A 169 27.07 -3.23 7.87
N GLY A 170 27.45 -2.09 8.47
CA GLY A 170 28.34 -1.11 7.87
C GLY A 170 27.72 -0.30 6.74
N ASP A 171 26.42 -0.47 6.51
CA ASP A 171 25.61 0.23 5.51
C ASP A 171 25.61 1.76 5.79
N LEU A 172 25.53 2.16 7.07
CA LEU A 172 25.65 3.57 7.47
C LEU A 172 27.02 4.16 7.13
N ARG A 173 28.09 3.37 7.31
CA ARG A 173 29.47 3.78 7.01
C ARG A 173 29.62 4.03 5.51
N GLN A 174 29.17 3.07 4.69
CA GLN A 174 29.18 3.18 3.23
C GLN A 174 28.32 4.35 2.72
N ALA A 175 27.17 4.60 3.37
CA ALA A 175 26.34 5.76 3.07
C ALA A 175 27.09 7.06 3.35
N THR A 176 27.74 7.22 4.51
CA THR A 176 28.46 8.46 4.86
C THR A 176 29.71 8.71 4.00
N GLU A 177 30.39 7.65 3.57
CA GLU A 177 31.61 7.73 2.76
C GLU A 177 31.33 7.83 1.26
N PHE A 178 30.05 7.89 0.87
CA PHE A 178 29.67 7.92 -0.53
C PHE A 178 30.16 9.17 -1.25
N ASN A 179 31.01 8.97 -2.27
CA ASN A 179 31.74 10.05 -2.93
C ASN A 179 30.84 11.08 -3.65
N GLN A 180 29.58 10.76 -3.95
CA GLN A 180 28.67 11.66 -4.67
C GLN A 180 27.91 12.64 -3.77
N TRP A 181 28.13 12.67 -2.44
CA TRP A 181 27.52 13.70 -1.57
C TRP A 181 27.87 15.14 -1.96
N LYS A 182 28.94 15.36 -2.72
CA LYS A 182 29.31 16.68 -3.24
C LYS A 182 28.65 17.01 -4.58
N ASN A 183 28.01 16.04 -5.23
CA ASN A 183 27.34 16.21 -6.49
C ASN A 183 25.93 16.76 -6.27
N ALA A 184 25.68 17.99 -6.74
CA ALA A 184 24.39 18.65 -6.58
C ALA A 184 23.22 17.86 -7.18
N LEU A 185 23.44 17.14 -8.29
CA LEU A 185 22.39 16.31 -8.92
C LEU A 185 22.03 15.10 -8.06
N PHE A 186 23.04 14.47 -7.44
CA PHE A 186 22.80 13.37 -6.50
C PHE A 186 22.00 13.85 -5.28
N ILE A 187 22.42 14.97 -4.66
CA ILE A 187 21.71 15.54 -3.52
C ILE A 187 20.27 15.89 -3.89
N LEU A 188 20.06 16.52 -5.05
CA LEU A 188 18.72 16.88 -5.52
C LEU A 188 17.84 15.63 -5.71
N GLN A 189 18.37 14.56 -6.31
CA GLN A 189 17.63 13.31 -6.50
C GLN A 189 17.38 12.57 -5.17
N PHE A 190 18.33 12.61 -4.25
CA PHE A 190 18.17 12.04 -2.90
C PHE A 190 17.07 12.78 -2.14
N LEU A 191 17.08 14.11 -2.13
CA LEU A 191 16.02 14.91 -1.52
C LEU A 191 14.67 14.71 -2.22
N LEU A 192 14.66 14.60 -3.55
CA LEU A 192 13.46 14.30 -4.33
C LEU A 192 12.89 12.94 -3.95
N SER A 193 13.73 11.92 -3.75
CA SER A 193 13.33 10.59 -3.29
C SER A 193 12.65 10.66 -1.91
N CYS A 194 13.25 11.37 -0.95
CA CYS A 194 12.65 11.57 0.38
C CYS A 194 11.29 12.28 0.29
N PHE A 195 11.20 13.34 -0.52
CA PHE A 195 9.95 14.08 -0.74
C PHE A 195 8.88 13.22 -1.41
N LEU A 196 9.24 12.45 -2.44
CA LEU A 196 8.34 11.52 -3.12
C LEU A 196 7.87 10.39 -2.20
N GLY A 197 8.67 9.96 -1.22
CA GLY A 197 8.24 9.02 -0.19
C GLY A 197 7.09 9.59 0.66
N PHE A 198 7.20 10.84 1.10
CA PHE A 198 6.11 11.54 1.78
C PHE A 198 4.89 11.72 0.88
N LEU A 199 5.10 12.13 -0.37
CA LEU A 199 4.03 12.33 -1.34
C LEU A 199 3.29 11.03 -1.66
N LEU A 200 4.00 9.90 -1.71
CA LEU A 200 3.43 8.56 -1.86
C LEU A 200 2.53 8.21 -0.66
N MET A 201 3.00 8.45 0.57
CA MET A 201 2.21 8.21 1.77
C MET A 201 0.93 9.05 1.76
N TYR A 202 1.05 10.35 1.49
CA TYR A 202 -0.08 11.26 1.41
C TYR A 202 -1.08 10.86 0.31
N SER A 203 -0.59 10.57 -0.90
CA SER A 203 -1.45 10.16 -2.02
C SER A 203 -2.16 8.81 -1.77
N THR A 204 -1.54 7.89 -1.03
CA THR A 204 -2.17 6.63 -0.60
C THR A 204 -3.35 6.88 0.33
N VAL A 205 -3.17 7.75 1.34
CA VAL A 205 -4.24 8.15 2.26
C VAL A 205 -5.35 8.89 1.51
N LEU A 206 -4.98 9.81 0.61
CA LEU A 206 -5.92 10.60 -0.18
C LEU A 206 -6.76 9.74 -1.13
N CYS A 207 -6.14 8.76 -1.80
CA CYS A 207 -6.81 7.78 -2.64
C CYS A 207 -7.83 6.98 -1.80
N SER A 208 -7.42 6.49 -0.63
CA SER A 208 -8.27 5.76 0.30
C SER A 208 -9.43 6.59 0.87
N TYR A 209 -9.23 7.90 1.01
CA TYR A 209 -10.24 8.81 1.55
C TYR A 209 -11.36 9.09 0.54
N TYR A 210 -11.02 9.31 -0.73
CA TYR A 210 -12.02 9.64 -1.76
C TYR A 210 -12.61 8.42 -2.48
N ASN A 211 -11.87 7.31 -2.56
CA ASN A 211 -12.28 6.09 -3.24
C ASN A 211 -12.86 5.05 -2.27
N SER A 212 -13.61 4.10 -2.82
CA SER A 212 -14.03 2.92 -2.06
C SER A 212 -12.83 2.01 -1.80
N ALA A 213 -12.90 1.19 -0.76
CA ALA A 213 -11.88 0.20 -0.46
C ALA A 213 -11.57 -0.69 -1.69
N LEU A 214 -12.60 -1.09 -2.45
CA LEU A 214 -12.45 -1.88 -3.67
C LEU A 214 -11.55 -1.19 -4.71
N THR A 215 -11.82 0.08 -4.98
CA THR A 215 -11.06 0.85 -5.96
C THR A 215 -9.62 1.02 -5.51
N THR A 216 -9.39 1.39 -4.24
CA THR A 216 -8.04 1.59 -3.72
C THR A 216 -7.21 0.31 -3.82
N ALA A 217 -7.79 -0.86 -3.46
CA ALA A 217 -7.11 -2.14 -3.55
C ALA A 217 -6.75 -2.53 -5.00
N VAL A 218 -7.65 -2.26 -5.95
CA VAL A 218 -7.38 -2.49 -7.38
C VAL A 218 -6.29 -1.56 -7.88
N VAL A 219 -6.33 -0.27 -7.54
CA VAL A 219 -5.29 0.69 -7.92
C VAL A 219 -3.94 0.30 -7.30
N GLY A 220 -3.91 -0.18 -6.04
CA GLY A 220 -2.72 -0.70 -5.38
C GLY A 220 -2.16 -1.96 -6.07
N ALA A 221 -3.03 -2.85 -6.56
CA ALA A 221 -2.62 -3.99 -7.36
C ALA A 221 -2.05 -3.57 -8.72
N ILE A 222 -2.71 -2.65 -9.43
CA ILE A 222 -2.21 -2.08 -10.69
C ILE A 222 -0.85 -1.42 -10.48
N LYS A 223 -0.66 -0.67 -9.38
CA LYS A 223 0.63 -0.10 -9.02
C LYS A 223 1.72 -1.17 -8.96
N ASN A 224 1.49 -2.28 -8.26
CA ASN A 224 2.49 -3.33 -8.14
C ASN A 224 2.84 -3.94 -9.51
N VAL A 225 1.85 -4.09 -10.40
CA VAL A 225 2.08 -4.51 -11.80
C VAL A 225 2.96 -3.51 -12.54
N SER A 226 2.66 -2.22 -12.43
CA SER A 226 3.45 -1.16 -13.05
C SER A 226 4.90 -1.16 -12.53
N VAL A 227 5.10 -1.27 -11.21
CA VAL A 227 6.44 -1.33 -10.58
C VAL A 227 7.26 -2.48 -11.17
N ALA A 228 6.66 -3.66 -11.32
CA ALA A 228 7.35 -4.83 -11.87
C ALA A 228 7.80 -4.60 -13.32
N TYR A 229 6.92 -4.09 -14.19
CA TYR A 229 7.28 -3.80 -15.58
C TYR A 229 8.32 -2.70 -15.73
N ILE A 230 8.25 -1.66 -14.90
CA ILE A 230 9.26 -0.60 -14.87
C ILE A 230 10.62 -1.15 -14.43
N GLY A 231 10.62 -2.01 -13.41
CA GLY A 231 11.81 -2.72 -12.96
C GLY A 231 12.50 -3.46 -14.11
N MET A 232 11.69 -4.15 -14.95
CA MET A 232 12.17 -4.87 -16.13
C MET A 232 12.67 -3.94 -17.25
N LEU A 233 11.97 -2.85 -17.53
CA LEU A 233 12.26 -1.99 -18.69
C LEU A 233 13.39 -0.97 -18.47
N ILE A 234 13.58 -0.46 -17.24
CA ILE A 234 14.35 0.77 -16.98
C ILE A 234 15.71 0.51 -16.27
N GLY A 235 16.19 -0.73 -16.23
CA GLY A 235 17.52 -1.02 -15.63
C GLY A 235 18.44 -1.97 -16.37
N GLY A 236 17.96 -2.69 -17.37
CA GLY A 236 18.77 -3.73 -18.02
C GLY A 236 19.13 -4.93 -17.12
N ASP A 237 18.79 -4.89 -15.83
CA ASP A 237 19.02 -5.98 -14.87
C ASP A 237 18.15 -7.22 -15.16
N TYR A 238 17.08 -7.06 -15.92
CA TYR A 238 16.17 -8.13 -16.28
C TYR A 238 16.61 -8.81 -17.58
N ILE A 239 16.91 -10.11 -17.47
CA ILE A 239 17.25 -10.95 -18.61
C ILE A 239 15.97 -11.66 -19.08
N PHE A 240 15.50 -11.29 -20.27
CA PHE A 240 14.22 -11.79 -20.79
C PHE A 240 14.24 -13.31 -21.03
N SER A 241 13.26 -14.00 -20.44
CA SER A 241 12.91 -15.39 -20.70
C SER A 241 11.40 -15.49 -20.90
N LEU A 242 10.96 -16.20 -21.94
CA LEU A 242 9.53 -16.29 -22.28
C LEU A 242 8.71 -16.93 -21.15
N LEU A 243 9.22 -18.01 -20.54
CA LEU A 243 8.56 -18.65 -19.42
C LEU A 243 8.49 -17.73 -18.21
N ASN A 244 9.55 -16.96 -17.95
CA ASN A 244 9.58 -16.02 -16.84
C ASN A 244 8.52 -14.93 -17.03
N PHE A 245 8.49 -14.35 -18.22
CA PHE A 245 7.50 -13.33 -18.61
C PHE A 245 6.06 -13.85 -18.52
N VAL A 246 5.80 -15.07 -18.98
CA VAL A 246 4.47 -15.70 -18.88
C VAL A 246 4.09 -15.94 -17.42
N GLY A 247 5.00 -16.46 -16.59
CA GLY A 247 4.78 -16.68 -15.16
C GLY A 247 4.44 -15.38 -14.42
N LEU A 248 5.17 -14.31 -14.70
CA LEU A 248 4.91 -12.97 -14.16
C LEU A 248 3.51 -12.46 -14.53
N ASN A 249 3.10 -12.60 -15.79
CA ASN A 249 1.77 -12.18 -16.24
C ASN A 249 0.65 -12.98 -15.57
N ILE A 250 0.81 -14.30 -15.42
CA ILE A 250 -0.15 -15.15 -14.70
C ILE A 250 -0.27 -14.69 -13.25
N CYS A 251 0.87 -14.44 -12.59
CA CYS A 251 0.91 -13.97 -11.21
C CYS A 251 0.19 -12.62 -11.03
N MET A 252 0.48 -11.65 -11.90
CA MET A 252 -0.12 -10.31 -11.89
C MET A 252 -1.65 -10.36 -12.13
N ALA A 253 -2.09 -11.14 -13.11
CA ALA A 253 -3.51 -11.32 -13.39
C ALA A 253 -4.25 -12.00 -12.21
N GLY A 254 -3.63 -13.02 -11.61
CA GLY A 254 -4.13 -13.68 -10.41
C GLY A 254 -4.27 -12.71 -9.23
N GLY A 255 -3.27 -11.86 -9.00
CA GLY A 255 -3.26 -10.84 -7.96
C GLY A 255 -4.36 -9.81 -8.12
N LEU A 256 -4.55 -9.27 -9.32
CA LEU A 256 -5.64 -8.35 -9.65
C LEU A 256 -7.01 -8.98 -9.40
N ARG A 257 -7.21 -10.21 -9.89
CA ARG A 257 -8.46 -10.96 -9.70
C ARG A 257 -8.71 -11.27 -8.22
N TYR A 258 -7.69 -11.66 -7.47
CA TYR A 258 -7.78 -11.92 -6.03
C TYR A 258 -8.21 -10.66 -5.25
N SER A 259 -7.55 -9.52 -5.48
CA SER A 259 -7.88 -8.25 -4.82
C SER A 259 -9.33 -7.85 -5.08
N PHE A 260 -9.78 -7.94 -6.34
CA PHE A 260 -11.15 -7.62 -6.72
C PHE A 260 -12.17 -8.54 -6.03
N LEU A 261 -11.98 -9.87 -6.12
CA LEU A 261 -12.93 -10.85 -5.59
C LEU A 261 -13.02 -10.82 -4.06
N THR A 262 -11.88 -10.76 -3.39
CA THR A 262 -11.82 -10.75 -1.92
C THR A 262 -12.61 -9.55 -1.40
N LEU A 263 -12.36 -8.36 -1.94
CA LEU A 263 -13.01 -7.16 -1.44
C LEU A 263 -14.47 -7.02 -1.90
N SER A 264 -14.80 -7.49 -3.11
CA SER A 264 -16.19 -7.61 -3.55
C SER A 264 -17.01 -8.56 -2.67
N SER A 265 -16.40 -9.63 -2.16
CA SER A 265 -17.08 -10.59 -1.27
C SER A 265 -17.43 -9.98 0.09
N GLN A 266 -16.59 -9.06 0.59
CA GLN A 266 -16.85 -8.36 1.86
C GLN A 266 -17.95 -7.30 1.73
N LEU A 267 -18.21 -6.80 0.52
CA LEU A 267 -19.22 -5.78 0.25
C LEU A 267 -20.62 -6.36 -0.03
N LYS A 268 -20.75 -7.66 -0.30
CA LYS A 268 -22.06 -8.29 -0.46
C LYS A 268 -22.75 -8.40 0.90
N PRO A 269 -23.99 -7.90 1.07
CA PRO A 269 -24.75 -8.14 2.30
C PRO A 269 -24.95 -9.65 2.48
N LYS A 270 -24.74 -10.15 3.71
CA LYS A 270 -25.10 -11.53 4.07
C LYS A 270 -26.61 -11.70 3.80
N PRO A 271 -27.07 -12.79 3.14
CA PRO A 271 -28.49 -13.12 3.14
C PRO A 271 -28.92 -13.25 4.60
N VAL A 272 -30.04 -12.62 4.95
CA VAL A 272 -30.70 -12.83 6.24
C VAL A 272 -31.12 -14.30 6.23
N ASP A 273 -30.62 -15.09 7.16
CA ASP A 273 -31.04 -16.48 7.33
C ASP A 273 -32.55 -16.46 7.66
N GLU A 274 -33.40 -16.73 6.67
CA GLU A 274 -34.87 -16.87 6.79
C GLU A 274 -35.29 -17.99 7.76
N GLU A 275 -34.34 -18.74 8.31
CA GLU A 275 -34.57 -19.87 9.21
C GLU A 275 -35.00 -19.44 10.63
N ASN A 276 -34.82 -18.17 11.02
CA ASN A 276 -35.26 -17.68 12.34
C ASN A 276 -36.68 -17.10 12.40
N ILE A 277 -37.41 -16.99 11.28
CA ILE A 277 -38.80 -16.47 11.28
C ILE A 277 -39.82 -17.58 11.60
N GLY A 278 -39.45 -18.85 11.44
CA GLY A 278 -40.34 -19.99 11.71
C GLY A 278 -40.52 -20.35 13.19
N LEU A 279 -39.67 -19.85 14.09
CA LEU A 279 -39.64 -20.25 15.51
C LEU A 279 -40.29 -19.23 16.46
N ASP A 280 -40.53 -17.99 16.02
CA ASP A 280 -41.16 -16.94 16.86
C ASP A 280 -42.69 -16.84 16.70
N LEU A 281 -43.29 -17.66 15.81
CA LEU A 281 -44.74 -17.75 15.62
C LEU A 281 -45.38 -18.93 16.35
N LYS A 282 -44.63 -19.63 17.22
CA LYS A 282 -45.09 -20.86 17.89
C LYS A 282 -44.92 -20.88 19.41
N ASN A 283 -44.64 -19.74 20.03
CA ASN A 283 -44.66 -19.56 21.49
C ASN A 283 -45.73 -18.55 21.91
#